data_AF-A0A959FGJ2-F1
#
_entry.id   AF-A0A959FGJ2-F1
#
_cell.length_a   1.000
_cell.length_b   1.000
_cell.length_c   1.000
_cell.angle_alpha   90.00
_cell.angle_beta   90.00
_cell.angle_gamma   90.00
#
_symmetry.space_group_name_H-M   'P 1'
#
loop_
_entity.id
_entity.type
_entity.pdbx_description
1 polymer ?
#
loop_
_entity_poly.entity_id
_entity_poly.type
_entity_poly.pdbx_seq_one_letter_code
_entity_poly.pdbx_strand_id
1 'polypeptide(L)'
;KPILGGLTALTAVVVAVYTAFLFAQAKGRDFWQSPTLALHMLVHSLMAGAAAFTIVALFTETGNDWMTYLKYMLYGAIGFNLLVLLFELTTTHPTVDAKRTVSMITKGRYSKLFYGGVLLVGNILPVILLAISNGNPAMMAMAGVAVLLGIYFTEHIWVEAPQRIPLT
;
A
#
# COMPACT_ATOMS: atom_id res chain seq x y z
N LYS A 1 18.78 16.88 16.47
CA LYS A 1 18.27 16.52 17.81
C LYS A 1 17.73 15.09 17.77
N PRO A 2 18.54 14.08 18.13
CA PRO A 2 18.21 12.66 17.91
C PRO A 2 16.95 12.19 18.66
N ILE A 3 16.70 12.74 19.86
CA ILE A 3 15.53 12.41 20.69
C ILE A 3 14.21 12.77 19.97
N LEU A 4 14.14 13.95 19.36
CA LEU A 4 12.93 14.37 18.64
C LEU A 4 12.70 13.51 17.39
N GLY A 5 13.76 13.15 16.66
CA GLY A 5 13.65 12.26 15.50
C GLY A 5 13.10 10.88 15.89
N GLY A 6 13.60 10.31 16.99
CA GLY A 6 13.10 9.04 17.52
C GLY A 6 11.63 9.12 17.93
N LEU A 7 11.23 10.18 18.63
CA LEU A 7 9.83 10.38 19.04
C LEU A 7 8.89 10.53 17.85
N THR A 8 9.29 11.28 16.82
CA THR A 8 8.52 11.42 15.58
C THR A 8 8.39 10.10 14.85
N ALA A 9 9.47 9.32 14.72
CA ALA A 9 9.44 8.02 14.05
C ALA A 9 8.49 7.04 14.78
N LEU A 10 8.59 6.96 16.11
CA LEU A 10 7.69 6.12 16.92
C LEU A 10 6.23 6.52 16.73
N THR A 11 5.94 7.82 16.84
CA THR A 11 4.56 8.33 16.71
C THR A 11 4.03 8.11 15.30
N ALA A 12 4.85 8.31 14.27
CA ALA A 12 4.47 8.06 12.88
C ALA A 12 4.11 6.60 12.64
N VAL A 13 4.86 5.65 13.20
CA VAL A 13 4.51 4.22 13.12
C VAL A 13 3.16 3.95 13.78
N VAL A 14 2.94 4.45 15.00
CA VAL A 14 1.66 4.28 15.72
C VAL A 14 0.49 4.83 14.91
N VAL A 15 0.62 6.03 14.36
CA VAL A 15 -0.41 6.66 13.53
C VAL A 15 -0.65 5.87 12.25
N ALA A 16 0.40 5.40 11.59
CA ALA A 16 0.28 4.61 10.36
C ALA A 16 -0.52 3.32 10.59
N VAL A 17 -0.28 2.60 11.68
CA VAL A 17 -0.95 1.31 11.95
C VAL A 17 -2.31 1.46 12.63
N TYR A 18 -2.66 2.65 13.14
CA TYR A 18 -3.87 2.88 13.93
C TYR A 18 -5.16 2.43 13.21
N THR A 19 -5.26 2.66 11.90
CA THR A 19 -6.43 2.24 11.11
C THR A 19 -6.64 0.72 11.13
N ALA A 20 -5.57 -0.08 11.14
CA ALA A 20 -5.68 -1.53 11.26
C ALA A 20 -6.29 -1.97 12.60
N PHE A 21 -5.99 -1.25 13.69
CA PHE A 21 -6.61 -1.51 14.99
C PHE A 21 -8.11 -1.19 14.99
N LEU A 22 -8.53 -0.11 14.32
CA LEU A 22 -9.96 0.20 14.15
C LEU A 22 -10.68 -0.89 13.35
N PHE A 23 -10.07 -1.39 12.28
CA PHE A 23 -10.60 -2.49 11.49
C PHE A 23 -10.73 -3.78 12.31
N ALA A 24 -9.74 -4.12 13.13
CA ALA A 24 -9.80 -5.29 14.00
C ALA A 24 -10.94 -5.25 15.04
N GLN A 25 -11.43 -4.06 15.42
CA GLN A 25 -12.55 -3.92 16.36
C GLN A 25 -13.93 -4.18 15.71
N ALA A 26 -14.03 -4.13 14.39
CA ALA A 26 -15.26 -4.37 13.66
C ALA A 26 -15.53 -5.88 13.48
N LYS A 27 -15.96 -6.53 14.57
CA LYS A 27 -16.10 -8.00 14.68
C LYS A 27 -16.97 -8.69 13.62
N GLY A 28 -17.86 -7.98 12.93
CA GLY A 28 -18.69 -8.55 11.86
C GLY A 28 -17.99 -8.70 10.50
N ARG A 29 -16.68 -8.42 10.42
CA ARG A 29 -15.92 -8.37 9.18
C ARG A 29 -14.59 -9.09 9.35
N ASP A 30 -14.61 -10.41 9.35
CA ASP A 30 -13.45 -11.25 9.71
C ASP A 30 -12.16 -10.92 8.96
N PHE A 31 -12.25 -10.55 7.68
CA PHE A 31 -11.09 -10.17 6.87
C PHE A 31 -10.31 -8.97 7.47
N TRP A 32 -11.00 -8.03 8.12
CA TRP A 32 -10.40 -6.88 8.77
C TRP A 32 -9.63 -7.22 10.06
N GLN A 33 -9.83 -8.41 10.61
CA GLN A 33 -9.14 -8.87 11.81
C GLN A 33 -7.77 -9.48 11.49
N SER A 34 -7.37 -9.54 10.22
CA SER A 34 -6.07 -10.07 9.82
C SER A 34 -4.92 -9.30 10.47
N PRO A 35 -3.98 -9.98 11.16
CA PRO A 35 -2.80 -9.34 11.73
C PRO A 35 -1.90 -8.65 10.69
N THR A 36 -1.96 -9.07 9.42
CA THR A 36 -1.14 -8.47 8.34
C THR A 36 -1.59 -7.06 8.00
N LEU A 37 -2.81 -6.66 8.39
CA LEU A 37 -3.38 -5.36 8.06
C LEU A 37 -2.57 -4.21 8.69
N ALA A 38 -1.96 -4.43 9.85
CA ALA A 38 -1.05 -3.45 10.43
C ALA A 38 0.21 -3.26 9.56
N LEU A 39 0.76 -4.35 9.01
CA LEU A 39 1.90 -4.29 8.09
C LEU A 39 1.52 -3.63 6.76
N HIS A 40 0.32 -3.91 6.26
CA HIS A 40 -0.27 -3.28 5.08
C HIS A 40 -0.35 -1.76 5.25
N MET A 41 -0.95 -1.28 6.34
CA MET A 41 -1.07 0.16 6.60
C MET A 41 0.30 0.83 6.76
N LEU A 42 1.23 0.14 7.44
CA LEU A 42 2.59 0.65 7.62
C LEU A 42 3.32 0.79 6.27
N VAL A 43 3.29 -0.24 5.41
CA VAL A 43 3.98 -0.17 4.12
C VAL A 43 3.34 0.86 3.19
N HIS A 44 2.00 0.97 3.18
CA HIS A 44 1.29 2.03 2.45
C HIS A 44 1.69 3.43 2.90
N SER A 45 1.91 3.65 4.20
CA SER A 45 2.39 4.95 4.69
C SER A 45 3.78 5.30 4.15
N LEU A 46 4.69 4.32 4.07
CA LEU A 46 6.03 4.50 3.50
C LEU A 46 5.98 4.74 2.00
N MET A 47 5.17 3.94 1.28
CA MET A 47 4.96 4.10 -0.16
C MET A 47 4.37 5.46 -0.50
N ALA A 48 3.32 5.88 0.22
CA ALA A 48 2.67 7.17 0.02
C ALA A 48 3.61 8.33 0.33
N GLY A 49 4.40 8.25 1.41
CA GLY A 49 5.39 9.26 1.74
C GLY A 49 6.46 9.40 0.65
N ALA A 50 7.06 8.30 0.22
CA ALA A 50 8.07 8.31 -0.83
C ALA A 50 7.50 8.81 -2.17
N ALA A 51 6.31 8.36 -2.55
CA ALA A 51 5.60 8.80 -3.74
C ALA A 51 5.25 10.30 -3.70
N ALA A 52 4.81 10.82 -2.55
CA ALA A 52 4.56 12.24 -2.38
C ALA A 52 5.84 13.06 -2.57
N PHE A 53 6.97 12.60 -2.01
CA PHE A 53 8.25 13.29 -2.17
C PHE A 53 8.78 13.25 -3.61
N THR A 54 8.55 12.18 -4.39
CA THR A 54 8.93 12.19 -5.81
C THR A 54 8.10 13.18 -6.63
N ILE A 55 6.84 13.42 -6.26
CA ILE A 55 5.99 14.45 -6.88
C ILE A 55 6.44 15.86 -6.48
N VAL A 56 6.71 16.08 -5.19
CA VAL A 56 7.18 17.39 -4.69
C VAL A 56 8.52 17.78 -5.32
N ALA A 57 9.41 16.81 -5.57
CA ALA A 57 10.69 17.02 -6.22
C ALA A 57 10.60 17.57 -7.66
N LEU A 58 9.41 17.60 -8.29
CA LEU A 58 9.21 18.32 -9.55
C LEU A 58 9.22 19.84 -9.38
N PHE A 59 8.88 20.31 -8.18
CA PHE A 59 8.67 21.73 -7.88
C PHE A 59 9.77 22.28 -6.97
N THR A 60 10.70 21.44 -6.53
CA THR A 60 11.79 21.82 -5.64
C THR A 60 13.13 21.35 -6.20
N GLU A 61 14.18 22.14 -5.96
CA GLU A 61 15.54 21.69 -6.27
C GLU A 61 15.95 20.62 -5.26
N THR A 62 16.04 19.37 -5.73
CA THR A 62 16.45 18.23 -4.90
C THR A 62 17.75 17.62 -5.43
N GLY A 63 18.64 17.23 -4.53
CA GLY A 63 19.88 16.55 -4.89
C GLY A 63 19.65 15.14 -5.47
N ASN A 64 20.57 14.71 -6.34
CA ASN A 64 20.51 13.39 -6.98
C ASN A 64 20.53 12.23 -5.96
N ASP A 65 21.21 12.40 -4.83
CA ASP A 65 21.26 11.40 -3.76
C ASP A 65 19.88 11.17 -3.14
N TRP A 66 19.10 12.24 -2.96
CA TRP A 66 17.74 12.16 -2.43
C TRP A 66 16.80 11.44 -3.39
N MET A 67 16.88 11.75 -4.68
CA MET A 67 16.10 11.05 -5.70
C MET A 67 16.47 9.56 -5.77
N THR A 68 17.76 9.25 -5.69
CA THR A 68 18.24 7.87 -5.64
C THR A 68 17.71 7.13 -4.42
N TYR A 69 17.73 7.76 -3.25
CA TYR A 69 17.15 7.21 -2.03
C TYR A 69 15.65 6.93 -2.18
N LEU A 70 14.86 7.89 -2.68
CA LEU A 70 13.42 7.72 -2.91
C LEU A 70 13.12 6.58 -3.89
N LYS A 71 13.92 6.44 -4.96
CA LYS A 71 13.78 5.35 -5.93
C LYS A 71 13.96 3.99 -5.26
N TYR A 72 15.02 3.80 -4.47
CA TYR A 72 15.25 2.53 -3.77
C TYR A 72 14.26 2.28 -2.63
N MET A 73 13.83 3.35 -1.93
CA MET A 73 12.76 3.26 -0.94
C MET A 73 11.46 2.76 -1.57
N LEU A 74 11.05 3.31 -2.72
CA LEU A 74 9.87 2.84 -3.46
C LEU A 74 10.01 1.39 -3.91
N TYR A 75 11.17 0.97 -4.43
CA TYR A 75 11.38 -0.43 -4.78
C TYR A 75 11.25 -1.37 -3.58
N GLY A 76 11.89 -1.03 -2.46
CA GLY A 76 11.81 -1.81 -1.23
C GLY A 76 10.39 -1.89 -0.69
N ALA A 77 9.69 -0.76 -0.65
CA ALA A 77 8.33 -0.68 -0.13
C ALA A 77 7.31 -1.38 -1.04
N ILE A 78 7.40 -1.23 -2.38
CA ILE A 78 6.57 -1.97 -3.34
C ILE A 78 6.83 -3.47 -3.20
N GLY A 79 8.10 -3.89 -3.13
CA GLY A 79 8.46 -5.30 -2.94
C GLY A 79 7.86 -5.87 -1.65
N PHE A 80 8.00 -5.15 -0.54
CA PHE A 80 7.41 -5.56 0.74
C PHE A 80 5.87 -5.57 0.70
N ASN A 81 5.25 -4.59 0.05
CA ASN A 81 3.80 -4.54 -0.15
C ASN A 81 3.28 -5.76 -0.93
N LEU A 82 3.96 -6.13 -2.02
CA LEU A 82 3.61 -7.32 -2.78
C LEU A 82 3.73 -8.61 -1.95
N LEU A 83 4.73 -8.69 -1.06
CA LEU A 83 4.84 -9.80 -0.11
C LEU A 83 3.67 -9.81 0.89
N VAL A 84 3.32 -8.66 1.47
CA VAL A 84 2.16 -8.54 2.38
C VAL A 84 0.87 -8.94 1.68
N LEU A 85 0.63 -8.46 0.45
CA LEU A 85 -0.54 -8.83 -0.37
C LEU A 85 -0.55 -10.34 -0.67
N LEU A 86 0.61 -10.92 -0.99
CA LEU A 86 0.73 -12.35 -1.22
C LEU A 86 0.36 -13.15 0.05
N PHE A 87 0.93 -12.80 1.19
CA PHE A 87 0.61 -13.47 2.46
C PHE A 87 -0.87 -13.35 2.81
N GLU A 88 -1.46 -12.16 2.66
CA GLU A 88 -2.86 -11.92 2.99
C GLU A 88 -3.84 -12.72 2.12
N LEU A 89 -3.53 -12.87 0.83
CA LEU A 89 -4.39 -13.57 -0.12
C LEU A 89 -4.17 -15.09 -0.17
N THR A 90 -3.03 -15.58 0.34
CA THR A 90 -2.68 -17.02 0.31
C THR A 90 -2.79 -17.71 1.66
N THR A 91 -2.70 -16.96 2.76
CA THR A 91 -2.85 -17.54 4.10
C THR A 91 -4.26 -18.09 4.28
N THR A 92 -4.36 -19.26 4.90
CA THR A 92 -5.64 -19.91 5.16
C THR A 92 -6.45 -19.08 6.16
N HIS A 93 -7.46 -18.39 5.66
CA HIS A 93 -8.44 -17.71 6.51
C HIS A 93 -9.32 -18.74 7.22
N PRO A 94 -9.53 -18.65 8.55
CA PRO A 94 -10.27 -19.66 9.30
C PRO A 94 -11.78 -19.63 9.00
N THR A 95 -12.34 -18.45 8.67
CA THR A 95 -13.78 -18.26 8.50
C THR A 95 -14.21 -18.31 7.03
N VAL A 96 -15.47 -18.69 6.81
CA VAL A 96 -16.07 -18.76 5.46
C VAL A 96 -16.16 -17.36 4.84
N ASP A 97 -16.45 -16.35 5.64
CA ASP A 97 -16.64 -14.96 5.20
C ASP A 97 -15.33 -14.31 4.75
N ALA A 98 -14.23 -14.56 5.46
CA ALA A 98 -12.91 -14.12 5.03
C ALA A 98 -12.48 -14.82 3.72
N LYS A 99 -12.70 -16.13 3.58
CA LYS A 99 -12.46 -16.85 2.32
C LYS A 99 -13.30 -16.30 1.17
N ARG A 100 -14.57 -15.97 1.43
CA ARG A 100 -15.48 -15.38 0.43
C ARG A 100 -15.00 -13.99 0.00
N THR A 101 -14.50 -13.20 0.94
CA THR A 101 -13.87 -11.89 0.65
C THR A 101 -12.68 -12.05 -0.29
N VAL A 102 -11.73 -12.95 0.02
CA VAL A 102 -10.58 -13.22 -0.84
C VAL A 102 -11.01 -13.70 -2.23
N SER A 103 -12.04 -14.55 -2.31
CA SER A 103 -12.62 -14.98 -3.60
C SER A 103 -13.20 -13.81 -4.40
N MET A 104 -13.89 -12.87 -3.75
CA MET A 104 -14.41 -11.65 -4.41
C MET A 104 -13.29 -10.75 -4.93
N ILE A 105 -12.16 -10.67 -4.22
CA ILE A 105 -10.98 -9.90 -4.61
C ILE A 105 -10.25 -10.55 -5.78
N THR A 106 -10.00 -11.85 -5.71
CA THR A 106 -9.14 -12.56 -6.68
C THR A 106 -9.89 -13.05 -7.92
N LYS A 107 -11.15 -13.46 -7.81
CA LYS A 107 -11.90 -14.10 -8.90
C LYS A 107 -13.27 -13.47 -9.15
N GLY A 108 -13.80 -12.72 -8.19
CA GLY A 108 -15.14 -12.16 -8.24
C GLY A 108 -15.17 -10.70 -8.66
N ARG A 109 -16.08 -9.95 -8.01
CA ARG A 109 -16.44 -8.57 -8.34
C ARG A 109 -15.25 -7.62 -8.46
N TYR A 110 -14.25 -7.74 -7.59
CA TYR A 110 -13.13 -6.80 -7.54
C TYR A 110 -11.90 -7.27 -8.31
N SER A 111 -11.94 -8.43 -8.97
CA SER A 111 -10.79 -9.02 -9.69
C SER A 111 -10.16 -8.06 -10.71
N LYS A 112 -10.98 -7.42 -11.56
CA LYS A 112 -10.46 -6.46 -12.54
C LYS A 112 -9.78 -5.26 -11.89
N LEU A 113 -10.35 -4.74 -10.81
CA LEU A 113 -9.79 -3.61 -10.08
C LEU A 113 -8.52 -4.00 -9.32
N PHE A 114 -8.46 -5.23 -8.79
CA PHE A 114 -7.30 -5.78 -8.14
C PHE A 114 -6.14 -5.99 -9.12
N TYR A 115 -6.34 -6.75 -10.20
CA TYR A 115 -5.25 -7.03 -11.15
C TYR A 115 -4.85 -5.78 -11.96
N GLY A 116 -5.82 -5.00 -12.42
CA GLY A 116 -5.56 -3.80 -13.22
C GLY A 116 -5.12 -2.61 -12.37
N GLY A 117 -5.88 -2.27 -11.33
CA GLY A 117 -5.62 -1.11 -10.49
C GLY A 117 -4.50 -1.36 -9.48
N VAL A 118 -4.63 -2.40 -8.66
CA VAL A 118 -3.66 -2.65 -7.59
C VAL A 118 -2.35 -3.19 -8.14
N LEU A 119 -2.37 -4.32 -8.85
CA LEU A 119 -1.13 -4.98 -9.28
C LEU A 119 -0.47 -4.25 -10.44
N LEU A 120 -1.20 -3.99 -11.52
CA LEU A 120 -0.61 -3.37 -12.71
C LEU A 120 -0.31 -1.88 -12.51
N VAL A 121 -1.31 -1.06 -12.17
CA VAL A 121 -1.10 0.39 -11.98
C VAL A 121 -0.35 0.70 -10.69
N GLY A 122 -0.67 0.04 -9.59
CA GLY A 122 -0.12 0.37 -8.27
C GLY A 122 1.27 -0.15 -7.96
N ASN A 123 1.72 -1.23 -8.64
CA ASN A 123 2.98 -1.90 -8.30
C ASN A 123 3.87 -2.11 -9.53
N ILE A 124 3.38 -2.75 -10.60
CA ILE A 124 4.20 -3.09 -11.78
C ILE A 124 4.59 -1.85 -12.57
N LEU A 125 3.63 -0.97 -12.90
CA LEU A 125 3.87 0.24 -13.68
C LEU A 125 4.88 1.18 -13.00
N PRO A 126 4.77 1.51 -11.70
CA PRO A 126 5.78 2.30 -10.99
C PRO A 126 7.17 1.68 -11.06
N VAL A 127 7.29 0.36 -10.90
CA VAL A 127 8.60 -0.34 -10.98
C VAL A 127 9.23 -0.15 -12.35
N ILE A 128 8.44 -0.31 -13.42
CA ILE A 128 8.88 -0.07 -14.80
C ILE A 128 9.31 1.39 -14.96
N LEU A 129 8.45 2.35 -14.60
CA LEU A 129 8.73 3.79 -14.72
C LEU A 129 10.01 4.20 -13.98
N LEU A 130 10.22 3.68 -12.77
CA LEU A 130 11.46 3.92 -12.00
C LEU A 130 12.69 3.29 -12.66
N ALA A 131 12.53 2.14 -13.34
CA ALA A 131 13.65 1.45 -13.99
C ALA A 131 14.11 2.21 -15.23
N ILE A 132 13.17 2.70 -16.03
CA ILE A 132 13.46 3.44 -17.27
C ILE A 132 13.64 4.95 -17.05
N SER A 133 13.46 5.46 -15.83
CA SER A 133 13.51 6.90 -15.57
C SER A 133 14.84 7.54 -15.94
N ASN A 134 15.96 6.80 -15.82
CA ASN A 134 17.31 7.30 -16.11
C ASN A 134 17.63 8.66 -15.46
N GLY A 135 17.09 8.90 -14.25
CA GLY A 135 17.26 10.16 -13.52
C GLY A 135 16.26 11.28 -13.89
N ASN A 136 15.31 11.03 -14.80
CA ASN A 136 14.25 11.97 -15.15
C ASN A 136 13.26 12.15 -13.98
N PRO A 137 13.16 13.35 -13.36
CA PRO A 137 12.26 13.59 -12.24
C PRO A 137 10.79 13.42 -12.60
N ALA A 138 10.37 13.80 -13.83
CA ALA A 138 8.99 13.66 -14.29
C ALA A 138 8.54 12.20 -14.30
N MET A 139 9.41 11.28 -14.72
CA MET A 139 9.10 9.85 -14.73
C MET A 139 8.99 9.27 -13.31
N MET A 140 9.81 9.76 -12.38
CA MET A 140 9.74 9.36 -10.98
C MET A 140 8.49 9.89 -10.27
N ALA A 141 8.05 11.10 -10.63
CA ALA A 141 6.78 11.64 -10.16
C ALA A 141 5.59 10.87 -10.74
N MET A 142 5.61 10.51 -12.02
CA MET A 142 4.58 9.64 -12.62
C MET A 142 4.50 8.27 -11.92
N ALA A 143 5.66 7.70 -11.55
CA ALA A 143 5.69 6.49 -10.74
C ALA A 143 5.05 6.71 -9.35
N GLY A 144 5.33 7.86 -8.71
CA GLY A 144 4.70 8.25 -7.44
C GLY A 144 3.17 8.37 -7.56
N VAL A 145 2.66 9.03 -8.60
CA VAL A 145 1.22 9.13 -8.87
C VAL A 145 0.60 7.74 -9.06
N ALA A 146 1.24 6.87 -9.83
CA ALA A 146 0.77 5.51 -10.05
C ALA A 146 0.73 4.68 -8.75
N VAL A 147 1.73 4.84 -7.86
CA VAL A 147 1.73 4.24 -6.51
C VAL A 147 0.54 4.74 -5.69
N LEU A 148 0.28 6.05 -5.66
CA LEU A 148 -0.85 6.62 -4.90
C LEU A 148 -2.21 6.14 -5.43
N LEU A 149 -2.37 6.04 -6.75
CA LEU A 149 -3.56 5.44 -7.36
C LEU A 149 -3.71 3.97 -6.99
N GLY A 150 -2.60 3.23 -6.99
CA GLY A 150 -2.53 1.85 -6.50
C GLY A 150 -3.06 1.70 -5.07
N ILE A 151 -2.52 2.50 -4.15
CA ILE A 151 -2.95 2.55 -2.75
C ILE A 151 -4.45 2.85 -2.66
N TYR A 152 -4.94 3.85 -3.40
CA TYR A 152 -6.36 4.18 -3.44
C TYR A 152 -7.22 2.96 -3.84
N PHE A 153 -6.85 2.25 -4.90
CA PHE A 153 -7.58 1.05 -5.32
C PHE A 153 -7.50 -0.08 -4.29
N THR A 154 -6.34 -0.29 -3.68
CA THR A 154 -6.16 -1.31 -2.64
C THR A 154 -7.07 -1.02 -1.44
N GLU A 155 -7.01 0.19 -0.90
CA GLU A 155 -7.81 0.58 0.27
C GLU A 155 -9.31 0.53 -0.03
N HIS A 156 -9.72 0.96 -1.23
CA HIS A 156 -11.11 0.85 -1.66
C HIS A 156 -11.60 -0.60 -1.65
N ILE A 157 -10.81 -1.53 -2.19
CA ILE A 157 -11.14 -2.97 -2.18
C ILE A 157 -11.15 -3.52 -0.75
N TRP A 158 -10.14 -3.19 0.06
CA TRP A 158 -10.00 -3.70 1.42
C TRP A 158 -11.12 -3.23 2.36
N VAL A 159 -11.66 -2.04 2.13
CA VAL A 159 -12.82 -1.54 2.87
C VAL A 159 -14.12 -2.13 2.33
N GLU A 160 -14.33 -2.11 1.02
CA GLU A 160 -15.65 -2.45 0.47
C GLU A 160 -15.89 -3.96 0.42
N ALA A 161 -14.88 -4.78 0.11
CA ALA A 161 -15.08 -6.22 -0.08
C ALA A 161 -15.65 -6.93 1.16
N PRO A 162 -15.12 -6.73 2.38
CA PRO A 162 -15.70 -7.35 3.58
C PRO A 162 -17.12 -6.84 3.89
N GLN A 163 -17.43 -5.59 3.57
CA GLN A 163 -18.75 -4.99 3.81
C GLN A 163 -19.86 -5.63 2.96
N ARG A 164 -19.51 -6.20 1.80
CA ARG A 164 -20.46 -6.88 0.91
C ARG A 164 -20.89 -8.26 1.41
N ILE A 165 -20.23 -8.81 2.42
CA ILE A 165 -20.66 -10.05 3.07
C ILE A 165 -21.89 -9.76 3.94
N PRO A 166 -22.99 -10.53 3.86
CA PRO A 166 -24.12 -10.37 4.78
C PRO A 166 -23.70 -10.62 6.23
N LEU A 167 -24.17 -9.81 7.17
CA LEU A 167 -24.00 -10.08 8.60
C LEU A 167 -25.03 -11.16 8.98
N THR A 168 -24.55 -12.33 9.40
CA THR A 168 -25.37 -13.41 9.96
C THR A 168 -25.32 -13.43 11.47
#